data_AF-A0AAP0G0C6-F1
#
_entry.id   AF-A0AAP0G0C6-F1
#
_cell.length_a   1.000
_cell.length_b   1.000
_cell.length_c   1.000
_cell.angle_alpha   90.00
_cell.angle_beta   90.00
_cell.angle_gamma   90.00
#
_symmetry.space_group_name_H-M   'P 1'
#
loop_
_entity.id
_entity.type
_entity.pdbx_description
1 polymer ?
#
loop_
_entity_poly.entity_id
_entity_poly.type
_entity_poly.pdbx_seq_one_letter_code
_entity_poly.pdbx_strand_id
1 'polypeptide(L)'
;MTKISGPIIRLLRIVDADEKPSLGYVYDGLYRVRKEIKNLFKDNKRLYKPYTIIIKSRWDSQFRQGIHSAAYFLNPTFQYDRDNYCQKPEVIQGLVELIRNKEVCSKPKEAMMEVRLFRDQLESFGKPLAIKLVTEMQPGEHTKFFCKC
;
A
#
# COMPACT_ATOMS: atom_id res chain seq x y z
N MET A 1 -22.42 -17.98 6.48
CA MET A 1 -21.08 -17.59 7.00
C MET A 1 -19.94 -17.77 5.98
N THR A 2 -20.12 -18.50 4.88
CA THR A 2 -19.04 -18.84 3.91
C THR A 2 -18.57 -17.72 2.98
N LYS A 3 -19.29 -16.59 2.85
CA LYS A 3 -18.94 -15.53 1.88
C LYS A 3 -17.82 -14.58 2.34
N ILE A 4 -17.57 -14.47 3.65
CA ILE A 4 -16.59 -13.52 4.21
C ILE A 4 -15.22 -14.16 4.46
N SER A 5 -15.18 -15.47 4.71
CA SER A 5 -13.95 -16.19 5.03
C SER A 5 -12.91 -16.10 3.91
N GLY A 6 -13.33 -16.15 2.64
CA GLY A 6 -12.44 -16.03 1.47
C GLY A 6 -11.57 -14.76 1.50
N PRO A 7 -12.16 -13.55 1.53
CA PRO A 7 -11.41 -12.30 1.67
C PRO A 7 -10.46 -12.30 2.88
N ILE A 8 -10.92 -12.74 4.05
CA ILE A 8 -10.11 -12.71 5.29
C ILE A 8 -8.92 -13.67 5.19
N ILE A 9 -9.11 -14.89 4.69
CA ILE A 9 -8.04 -15.87 4.52
C ILE A 9 -6.96 -15.34 3.58
N ARG A 10 -7.33 -14.63 2.50
CA ARG A 10 -6.34 -14.00 1.62
C ARG A 10 -5.53 -12.91 2.32
N LEU A 11 -6.16 -12.08 3.15
CA LEU A 11 -5.43 -11.08 3.95
C LEU A 11 -4.46 -11.76 4.93
N LEU A 12 -4.91 -12.81 5.62
CA LEU A 12 -4.05 -13.57 6.53
C LEU A 12 -2.85 -14.16 5.79
N ARG A 13 -3.06 -14.76 4.62
CA ARG A 13 -1.94 -15.26 3.79
C ARG A 13 -0.95 -14.18 3.38
N ILE A 14 -1.40 -12.95 3.13
CA ILE A 14 -0.49 -11.84 2.84
C ILE A 14 0.32 -11.52 4.09
N VAL A 15 -0.31 -11.40 5.26
CA VAL A 15 0.35 -11.03 6.52
C VAL A 15 1.28 -12.13 7.04
N ASP A 16 0.90 -13.39 6.87
CA ASP A 16 1.58 -14.59 7.37
C ASP A 16 2.54 -15.21 6.35
N ALA A 17 2.71 -14.61 5.15
CA ALA A 17 3.62 -15.15 4.16
C ALA A 17 5.05 -15.29 4.73
N ASP A 18 5.63 -16.49 4.61
CA ASP A 18 6.96 -16.83 5.12
C ASP A 18 8.07 -15.93 4.52
N GLU A 19 7.88 -15.50 3.28
CA GLU A 19 8.58 -14.33 2.73
C GLU A 19 7.90 -13.06 3.23
N LYS A 20 8.57 -12.32 4.12
CA LYS A 20 8.07 -11.04 4.68
C LYS A 20 7.45 -10.20 3.56
N PRO A 21 6.10 -10.07 3.51
CA PRO A 21 5.45 -9.26 2.49
C PRO A 21 5.98 -7.84 2.61
N SER A 22 6.24 -7.18 1.48
CA SER A 22 6.59 -5.76 1.55
C SER A 22 5.44 -5.01 2.23
N LEU A 23 5.75 -4.04 3.10
CA LEU A 23 4.76 -3.32 3.92
C LEU A 23 3.62 -2.71 3.09
N GLY A 24 3.88 -2.39 1.82
CA GLY A 24 2.88 -1.92 0.87
C GLY A 24 1.85 -2.99 0.47
N TYR A 25 2.26 -4.25 0.31
CA TYR A 25 1.33 -5.36 -0.02
C TYR A 25 0.35 -5.64 1.13
N VAL A 26 0.80 -5.48 2.38
CA VAL A 26 -0.09 -5.60 3.54
C VAL A 26 -1.19 -4.53 3.50
N TYR A 27 -0.83 -3.27 3.21
CA TYR A 27 -1.81 -2.20 3.06
C TYR A 27 -2.75 -2.44 1.87
N ASP A 28 -2.23 -2.86 0.71
CA ASP A 28 -3.03 -3.18 -0.47
C ASP A 28 -4.03 -4.31 -0.18
N GLY A 29 -3.58 -5.40 0.45
CA GLY A 29 -4.41 -6.52 0.87
C GLY A 29 -5.54 -6.08 1.79
N LEU A 30 -5.25 -5.23 2.78
CA LEU A 30 -6.26 -4.66 3.67
C LEU A 30 -7.28 -3.82 2.90
N TYR A 31 -6.81 -2.95 2.01
CA TYR A 31 -7.66 -2.09 1.19
C TYR A 31 -8.61 -2.92 0.31
N ARG A 32 -8.07 -3.92 -0.39
CA ARG A 32 -8.82 -4.82 -1.27
C ARG A 32 -9.85 -5.64 -0.51
N VAL A 33 -9.49 -6.21 0.65
CA VAL A 33 -10.45 -6.96 1.48
C VAL A 33 -11.60 -6.09 1.96
N ARG A 34 -11.32 -4.84 2.37
CA ARG A 34 -12.37 -3.90 2.77
C ARG A 34 -13.28 -3.53 1.60
N LYS A 35 -12.75 -3.38 0.38
CA LYS A 35 -13.54 -3.14 -0.85
C LYS A 35 -14.39 -4.37 -1.21
N GLU A 36 -13.80 -5.56 -1.16
CA GLU A 36 -14.48 -6.81 -1.48
C GLU A 36 -15.63 -7.11 -0.52
N ILE A 37 -15.43 -6.91 0.79
CA ILE A 37 -16.51 -7.10 1.78
C ILE A 37 -17.68 -6.15 1.51
N LYS A 38 -17.42 -4.90 1.12
CA LYS A 38 -18.50 -3.97 0.72
C LYS A 38 -19.25 -4.48 -0.50
N ASN A 39 -18.51 -4.90 -1.53
CA ASN A 39 -19.08 -5.43 -2.78
C ASN A 39 -19.90 -6.70 -2.54
N LEU A 40 -19.44 -7.62 -1.67
CA LEU A 40 -20.16 -8.84 -1.29
C LEU A 40 -21.54 -8.55 -0.70
N PHE A 41 -21.67 -7.40 -0.03
CA PHE A 41 -22.93 -6.92 0.54
C PHE A 41 -23.61 -5.86 -0.33
N LYS A 42 -23.20 -5.70 -1.60
CA LYS A 42 -23.74 -4.71 -2.55
C LYS A 42 -23.79 -3.30 -1.95
N ASP A 43 -22.72 -2.92 -1.25
CA ASP A 43 -22.59 -1.65 -0.54
C ASP A 43 -23.69 -1.38 0.52
N ASN A 44 -24.40 -2.42 0.97
CA ASN A 44 -25.32 -2.30 2.08
C ASN A 44 -24.55 -2.09 3.39
N LYS A 45 -24.43 -0.82 3.78
CA LYS A 45 -23.70 -0.38 4.98
C LYS A 45 -24.11 -1.11 6.25
N ARG A 46 -25.41 -1.43 6.41
CA ARG A 46 -25.89 -2.16 7.60
C ARG A 46 -25.25 -3.55 7.70
N LEU A 47 -25.01 -4.19 6.56
CA LEU A 47 -24.50 -5.56 6.48
C LEU A 47 -22.97 -5.62 6.52
N TYR A 48 -22.27 -4.74 5.80
CA TYR A 48 -20.81 -4.82 5.74
C TYR A 48 -20.10 -4.11 6.91
N LYS A 49 -20.71 -3.08 7.50
CA LYS A 49 -20.04 -2.18 8.47
C LYS A 49 -19.44 -2.94 9.66
N PRO A 50 -20.15 -3.88 10.32
CA PRO A 50 -19.59 -4.63 11.44
C PRO A 50 -18.25 -5.31 11.11
N TYR A 51 -18.16 -5.96 9.94
CA TYR A 51 -16.94 -6.64 9.50
C TYR A 51 -15.80 -5.66 9.20
N THR A 52 -16.09 -4.57 8.49
CA THR A 52 -15.06 -3.58 8.17
C THR A 52 -14.54 -2.84 9.41
N ILE A 53 -15.36 -2.72 10.46
CA ILE A 53 -14.94 -2.15 11.76
C ILE A 53 -13.98 -3.09 12.48
N ILE A 54 -14.29 -4.40 12.52
CA ILE A 54 -13.41 -5.39 13.16
C ILE A 54 -12.04 -5.39 12.48
N ILE A 55 -12.01 -5.42 11.15
CA ILE A 55 -10.77 -5.38 10.37
C ILE A 55 -10.01 -4.08 10.64
N LYS A 56 -10.69 -2.94 10.60
CA LYS A 56 -10.07 -1.65 10.90
C LYS A 56 -9.52 -1.60 12.33
N SER A 57 -10.26 -2.07 13.31
CA SER A 57 -9.82 -2.06 14.72
C SER A 57 -8.57 -2.90 14.93
N ARG A 58 -8.48 -4.07 14.31
CA ARG A 58 -7.27 -4.92 14.34
C ARG A 58 -6.09 -4.25 13.63
N TRP A 59 -6.35 -3.61 12.50
CA TRP A 59 -5.34 -2.84 11.80
C TRP A 59 -4.80 -1.67 12.64
N ASP A 60 -5.70 -0.88 13.20
CA ASP A 60 -5.39 0.28 14.04
C ASP A 60 -4.63 -0.12 15.32
N SER A 61 -4.86 -1.31 15.88
CA SER A 61 -4.19 -1.77 17.10
C SER A 61 -2.85 -2.48 16.87
N GLN A 62 -2.67 -3.18 15.75
CA GLN A 62 -1.51 -4.06 15.54
C GLN A 62 -0.45 -3.46 14.61
N PHE A 63 -0.77 -2.43 13.80
CA PHE A 63 0.12 -1.95 12.74
C PHE A 63 0.36 -0.43 12.79
N ARG A 64 1.62 -0.02 12.56
CA ARG A 64 1.99 1.39 12.35
C ARG A 64 1.49 1.87 10.99
N GLN A 65 0.32 2.47 10.96
CA GLN A 65 -0.39 2.80 9.71
C GLN A 65 0.42 3.67 8.76
N GLY A 66 1.13 4.68 9.29
CA GLY A 66 1.90 5.61 8.48
C GLY A 66 2.95 4.92 7.62
N ILE A 67 3.67 3.92 8.16
CA ILE A 67 4.72 3.21 7.43
C ILE A 67 4.13 2.32 6.34
N HIS A 68 3.03 1.61 6.62
CA HIS A 68 2.37 0.75 5.63
C HIS A 68 1.74 1.56 4.50
N SER A 69 1.07 2.67 4.84
CA SER A 69 0.54 3.65 3.88
C SER A 69 1.64 4.26 3.00
N ALA A 70 2.76 4.68 3.60
CA ALA A 70 3.90 5.22 2.87
C ALA A 70 4.54 4.17 1.95
N ALA A 71 4.72 2.94 2.44
CA ALA A 71 5.26 1.84 1.65
C ALA A 71 4.33 1.46 0.49
N TYR A 72 3.01 1.55 0.67
CA TYR A 72 2.04 1.38 -0.41
C TYR A 72 2.20 2.48 -1.47
N PHE A 73 2.28 3.75 -1.05
CA PHE A 73 2.49 4.88 -1.97
C PHE A 73 3.77 4.70 -2.78
N LEU A 74 4.88 4.36 -2.12
CA LEU A 74 6.21 4.24 -2.74
C LEU A 74 6.40 2.95 -3.54
N ASN A 75 5.39 2.07 -3.61
CA ASN A 75 5.46 0.86 -4.42
C ASN A 75 5.01 1.17 -5.86
N PRO A 76 5.91 1.11 -6.85
CA PRO A 76 5.60 1.44 -8.24
C PRO A 76 4.44 0.60 -8.81
N THR A 77 4.37 -0.69 -8.42
CA THR A 77 3.33 -1.63 -8.85
C THR A 77 1.94 -1.12 -8.50
N PHE A 78 1.78 -0.48 -7.35
CA PHE A 78 0.50 0.08 -6.93
C PHE A 78 0.32 1.51 -7.43
N GLN A 79 1.35 2.35 -7.31
CA GLN A 79 1.29 3.76 -7.69
C GLN A 79 0.89 3.95 -9.15
N TYR A 80 1.30 3.03 -10.02
CA TYR A 80 1.06 3.11 -11.45
C TYR A 80 -0.12 2.24 -11.93
N ASP A 81 -0.75 1.46 -11.04
CA ASP A 81 -2.01 0.77 -11.29
C ASP A 81 -3.18 1.76 -11.07
N ARG A 82 -3.44 2.59 -12.08
CA ARG A 82 -4.43 3.69 -12.01
C ARG A 82 -5.85 3.21 -11.74
N ASP A 83 -6.19 1.99 -12.13
CA ASP A 83 -7.53 1.43 -11.98
C ASP A 83 -7.80 0.91 -10.57
N ASN A 84 -6.76 0.45 -9.87
CA ASN A 84 -6.89 -0.14 -8.53
C ASN A 84 -6.26 0.69 -7.40
N TYR A 85 -5.57 1.78 -7.72
CA TYR A 85 -4.88 2.60 -6.73
C TYR A 85 -5.83 3.17 -5.64
N CYS A 86 -5.40 3.06 -4.38
CA CYS A 86 -6.12 3.57 -3.22
C CYS A 86 -5.96 5.09 -3.12
N GLN A 87 -6.99 5.84 -3.51
CA GLN A 87 -7.01 7.32 -3.44
C GLN A 87 -7.32 7.87 -2.05
N LYS A 88 -7.09 7.09 -0.99
CA LYS A 88 -7.44 7.49 0.36
C LYS A 88 -6.42 8.48 0.93
N PRO A 89 -6.86 9.54 1.64
CA PRO A 89 -5.96 10.58 2.13
C PRO A 89 -4.91 10.04 3.11
N GLU A 90 -5.23 8.97 3.86
CA GLU A 90 -4.27 8.33 4.77
C GLU A 90 -3.01 7.79 4.08
N VAL A 91 -3.07 7.53 2.77
CA VAL A 91 -1.90 7.07 1.99
C VAL A 91 -0.85 8.17 1.91
N ILE A 92 -1.26 9.36 1.45
CA ILE A 92 -0.37 10.53 1.35
C ILE A 92 0.02 11.03 2.74
N GLN A 93 -0.91 11.01 3.70
CA GLN A 93 -0.61 11.40 5.08
C GLN A 93 0.51 10.53 5.69
N GLY A 94 0.44 9.21 5.52
CA GLY A 94 1.49 8.31 6.01
C GLY A 94 2.86 8.60 5.40
N LEU A 95 2.92 8.92 4.11
CA LEU A 95 4.15 9.34 3.45
C LEU A 95 4.71 10.65 4.02
N VAL A 96 3.86 11.66 4.19
CA VAL A 96 4.27 12.97 4.73
C VAL A 96 4.77 12.83 6.17
N GLU A 97 4.09 12.04 7.00
CA GLU A 97 4.52 11.74 8.36
C GLU A 97 5.88 11.04 8.38
N LEU A 98 6.10 10.07 7.49
CA LEU A 98 7.37 9.36 7.35
C LEU A 98 8.52 10.31 6.97
N ILE A 99 8.32 11.17 5.97
CA ILE A 99 9.35 12.11 5.50
C ILE A 99 9.62 13.22 6.52
N ARG A 100 8.62 13.63 7.30
CA ARG A 100 8.81 14.63 8.37
C ARG A 100 9.56 14.06 9.57
N ASN A 101 9.61 12.74 9.73
CA ASN A 101 10.40 12.11 10.78
C ASN A 101 11.89 12.25 10.47
N LYS A 102 12.59 13.06 11.29
CA LYS A 102 14.02 13.35 11.14
C LYS A 102 14.91 12.13 11.35
N GLU A 103 14.43 11.10 12.05
CA GLU A 103 15.16 9.84 12.20
C GLU A 103 15.13 9.01 10.91
N VAL A 104 14.14 9.25 10.05
CA VAL A 104 13.96 8.53 8.77
C VAL A 104 14.50 9.33 7.59
N CYS A 105 14.27 10.64 7.57
CA CYS A 105 14.67 11.51 6.47
C CYS A 105 15.33 12.78 6.99
N SER A 106 16.60 12.97 6.59
CA SER A 106 17.39 14.16 6.93
C SER A 106 17.09 15.36 6.01
N LYS A 107 16.48 15.12 4.85
CA LYS A 107 16.26 16.11 3.77
C LYS A 107 14.81 16.08 3.27
N PRO A 108 13.85 16.54 4.09
CA PRO A 108 12.43 16.38 3.80
C PRO A 108 11.95 17.16 2.57
N LYS A 109 12.58 18.30 2.23
CA LYS A 109 12.18 19.09 1.06
C LYS A 109 12.57 18.38 -0.24
N GLU A 110 13.80 17.89 -0.29
CA GLU A 110 14.38 17.14 -1.39
C GLU A 110 13.61 15.83 -1.60
N ALA A 111 13.36 15.08 -0.52
CA ALA A 111 12.54 13.88 -0.59
C ALA A 111 11.14 14.15 -1.16
N MET A 112 10.51 15.29 -0.82
CA MET A 112 9.20 15.64 -1.35
C MET A 112 9.23 16.03 -2.83
N MET A 113 10.36 16.54 -3.33
CA MET A 113 10.56 16.76 -4.78
C MET A 113 10.67 15.41 -5.51
N GLU A 114 11.47 14.48 -5.00
CA GLU A 114 11.59 13.12 -5.55
C GLU A 114 10.25 12.38 -5.55
N VAL A 115 9.44 12.52 -4.50
CA VAL A 115 8.08 11.96 -4.42
C VAL A 115 7.20 12.43 -5.58
N ARG A 116 7.33 13.70 -6.00
CA ARG A 116 6.57 14.21 -7.15
C ARG A 116 7.06 13.58 -8.45
N LEU A 117 8.38 13.51 -8.65
CA LEU A 117 8.97 12.88 -9.83
C LEU A 117 8.55 11.41 -9.94
N PHE A 118 8.61 10.68 -8.83
CA PHE A 118 8.16 9.29 -8.73
C PHE A 118 6.67 9.15 -9.07
N ARG A 119 5.78 9.91 -8.43
CA ARG A 119 4.33 9.83 -8.65
C ARG A 119 3.95 10.13 -10.10
N ASP A 120 4.60 11.13 -10.68
CA ASP A 120 4.26 11.64 -12.01
C ASP A 120 5.06 10.91 -13.13
N GLN A 121 5.85 9.88 -12.78
CA GLN A 121 6.72 9.12 -13.69
C GLN A 121 7.63 10.01 -14.53
N LEU A 122 8.27 10.98 -13.89
CA LEU A 122 9.17 11.93 -14.55
C LEU A 122 10.63 11.46 -14.46
N GLU A 123 11.45 12.02 -15.34
CA GLU A 123 12.90 11.82 -15.37
C GLU A 123 13.32 10.33 -15.41
N SER A 124 14.09 9.88 -14.42
CA SER A 124 14.58 8.51 -14.31
C SER A 124 13.44 7.50 -14.12
N PHE A 125 12.35 7.88 -13.44
CA PHE A 125 11.19 7.03 -13.18
C PHE A 125 10.34 6.77 -14.43
N GLY A 126 10.36 7.70 -15.39
CA GLY A 126 9.62 7.59 -16.65
C GLY A 126 10.34 6.83 -17.76
N LYS A 127 11.59 6.39 -17.55
CA LYS A 127 12.36 5.71 -18.59
C LYS A 127 11.74 4.34 -18.94
N PRO A 128 11.70 3.93 -20.22
CA PRO A 128 11.13 2.64 -20.63
C PRO A 128 11.67 1.43 -19.85
N LEU A 129 12.97 1.44 -19.53
CA LEU A 129 13.59 0.40 -18.72
C LEU A 129 13.05 0.37 -17.29
N ALA A 130 12.85 1.53 -16.65
CA ALA A 130 12.29 1.61 -15.30
C ALA A 130 10.86 1.09 -15.28
N ILE A 131 10.04 1.47 -16.27
CA ILE A 131 8.66 0.98 -16.43
C ILE A 131 8.64 -0.54 -16.63
N LYS A 132 9.49 -1.06 -17.52
CA LYS A 132 9.60 -2.50 -17.79
C LYS A 132 9.99 -3.30 -16.55
N LEU A 133 10.95 -2.82 -15.77
CA LEU A 133 11.38 -3.46 -14.52
C LEU A 133 10.25 -3.52 -13.49
N VAL A 134 9.41 -2.49 -13.40
CA VAL A 134 8.23 -2.51 -12.52
C VAL A 134 7.24 -3.60 -12.93
N THR A 135 7.04 -3.80 -14.24
CA THR A 135 6.10 -4.81 -14.76
C THR A 135 6.64 -6.25 -14.71
N GLU A 136 7.96 -6.44 -14.72
CA GLU A 136 8.60 -7.75 -14.79
C GLU A 136 9.12 -8.27 -13.44
N MET A 137 9.36 -7.40 -12.46
CA MET A 137 9.85 -7.80 -11.14
C MET A 137 8.77 -8.48 -10.31
N GLN A 138 9.18 -9.50 -9.54
CA GLN A 138 8.28 -10.15 -8.61
C GLN A 138 7.88 -9.21 -7.45
N PRO A 139 6.64 -9.33 -6.93
CA PRO A 139 6.10 -8.67 -5.75
C PRO A 139 6.90 -8.76 -4.44
N GLY A 140 8.14 -8.27 -4.40
CA GLY A 140 9.04 -8.38 -3.25
C GLY A 140 10.46 -7.90 -3.52
N GLU A 141 10.88 -7.81 -4.78
CA GLU A 141 12.26 -7.44 -5.16
C GLU A 141 12.45 -5.93 -5.39
N HIS A 142 11.36 -5.17 -5.57
CA HIS A 142 11.42 -3.75 -5.92
C HIS A 142 12.15 -2.88 -4.88
N THR A 143 12.14 -3.26 -3.59
CA THR A 143 12.79 -2.49 -2.51
C THR A 143 14.32 -2.61 -2.50
N LYS A 144 14.90 -3.63 -3.16
CA LYS A 144 16.36 -3.83 -3.20
C LYS A 144 17.07 -2.85 -4.14
N PHE A 145 16.36 -2.30 -5.12
CA PHE A 145 16.94 -1.39 -6.12
C PHE A 145 16.95 0.07 -5.69
N PHE A 146 15.95 0.51 -4.92
CA PHE A 146 15.85 1.92 -4.49
C PHE A 146 16.60 2.24 -3.17
N CYS A 147 17.16 1.23 -2.48
CA CYS A 147 17.95 1.41 -1.25
C CYS A 147 19.47 1.34 -1.44
N LYS A 148 19.99 1.34 -2.68
CA LYS A 148 21.42 1.55 -2.95
C LYS A 148 21.70 3.01 -3.31
N CYS A 149 21.59 3.88 -2.32
CA CYS A 149 22.24 5.19 -2.28
C CYS A 149 22.87 5.36 -0.89
#